data_AF-A0A957PJK0-F1
#
_entry.id   AF-A0A957PJK0-F1
#
_cell.length_a   1.000
_cell.length_b   1.000
_cell.length_c   1.000
_cell.angle_alpha   90.00
_cell.angle_beta   90.00
_cell.angle_gamma   90.00
#
_symmetry.space_group_name_H-M   'P 1'
#
loop_
_entity.id
_entity.type
_entity.pdbx_description
1 polymer ?
#
loop_
_entity_poly.entity_id
_entity_poly.type
_entity_poly.pdbx_seq_one_letter_code
_entity_poly.pdbx_strand_id
1 'polypeptide(L)' 'VAGAEILKAGAYGAKLRFDTRTTPVESVVSRLAAAGSLVDVTISDPSLEEVIRVIYGQVEESGGGEK' A
#
# COMPACT_ATOMS: atom_id res chain seq x y z
N VAL A 1 2.24 4.30 -12.52
CA VAL A 1 3.25 3.26 -12.20
C VAL A 1 2.52 1.93 -12.14
N ALA A 2 2.96 0.90 -12.87
CA ALA A 2 2.27 -0.40 -12.84
C ALA A 2 2.23 -0.95 -11.40
N GLY A 3 1.05 -1.39 -10.94
CA GLY A 3 0.84 -1.87 -9.56
C GLY A 3 0.55 -0.78 -8.51
N ALA A 4 0.49 0.50 -8.92
CA ALA A 4 0.12 1.59 -8.02
C ALA A 4 -0.97 2.48 -8.63
N GLU A 5 -1.98 2.80 -7.83
CA GLU A 5 -3.08 3.70 -8.13
C GLU A 5 -2.75 5.13 -7.67
N ILE A 6 -3.07 6.13 -8.48
CA ILE A 6 -2.94 7.54 -8.10
C ILE A 6 -4.21 7.96 -7.38
N LEU A 7 -4.11 8.20 -6.08
CA LEU A 7 -5.22 8.71 -5.27
C LEU A 7 -5.41 10.22 -5.46
N LYS A 8 -4.31 10.96 -5.62
CA LYS A 8 -4.33 12.40 -5.82
C LYS A 8 -3.08 12.83 -6.57
N ALA A 9 -3.24 13.67 -7.59
CA ALA A 9 -2.12 14.35 -8.24
C ALA A 9 -2.31 15.87 -8.10
N GLY A 10 -1.22 16.57 -7.83
CA GLY A 10 -1.14 18.03 -7.85
C GLY A 10 0.06 18.48 -8.67
N ALA A 11 0.27 19.80 -8.75
CA ALA A 11 1.34 20.38 -9.57
C ALA A 11 2.75 19.89 -9.19
N TYR A 12 2.98 19.52 -7.92
CA TYR A 12 4.31 19.19 -7.40
C TYR A 12 4.38 17.84 -6.67
N GLY A 13 3.30 17.05 -6.67
CA GLY A 13 3.29 15.80 -5.92
C GLY A 13 2.09 14.93 -6.23
N ALA A 14 2.25 13.64 -5.98
CA ALA A 14 1.19 12.65 -6.12
C ALA A 14 1.12 11.75 -4.88
N LYS A 15 -0.09 11.42 -4.46
CA LYS A 15 -0.35 10.34 -3.50
C LYS A 15 -0.69 9.08 -4.26
N LEU A 16 0.05 8.02 -3.96
CA LEU A 16 -0.07 6.72 -4.58
C LEU A 16 -0.53 5.69 -3.54
N ARG A 17 -1.37 4.76 -3.95
CA ARG A 17 -1.75 3.57 -3.18
C ARG A 17 -1.35 2.33 -3.95
N PHE A 18 -0.71 1.39 -3.26
CA PHE A 18 -0.34 0.09 -3.82
C PHE A 18 -0.42 -0.96 -2.73
N ASP A 19 -0.63 -2.22 -3.12
CA ASP A 19 -0.63 -3.36 -2.20
C ASP A 19 0.80 -3.88 -2.07
N THR A 20 1.38 -3.75 -0.87
CA THR A 20 2.76 -4.17 -0.58
C THR A 20 2.97 -5.68 -0.65
N ARG A 21 1.91 -6.49 -0.63
CA ARG A 21 1.97 -7.96 -0.81
C ARG A 21 2.27 -8.36 -2.24
N THR A 22 1.89 -7.52 -3.21
CA THR A 22 2.07 -7.79 -4.65
C THR A 22 3.08 -6.85 -5.30
N THR A 23 3.20 -5.64 -4.78
CA THR A 23 4.03 -4.57 -5.33
C THR A 23 4.94 -4.04 -4.22
N PRO A 24 6.21 -4.47 -4.14
CA PRO A 24 7.12 -4.04 -3.10
C PRO A 24 7.45 -2.56 -3.24
N VAL A 25 7.60 -1.88 -2.09
CA VAL A 25 7.83 -0.42 -2.03
C VAL A 25 9.09 0.00 -2.79
N GLU A 26 10.17 -0.78 -2.71
CA GLU A 26 11.43 -0.49 -3.42
C GLU A 26 11.22 -0.43 -4.94
N SER A 27 10.36 -1.30 -5.49
CA SER A 27 10.06 -1.29 -6.92
C SER A 27 9.30 -0.02 -7.33
N VAL A 28 8.38 0.45 -6.49
CA VAL A 28 7.63 1.69 -6.73
C VAL A 28 8.58 2.89 -6.68
N VAL A 29 9.39 2.99 -5.62
CA VAL A 29 10.34 4.11 -5.44
C VAL A 29 11.38 4.13 -6.56
N SER A 30 11.96 2.98 -6.92
CA SER A 30 12.94 2.87 -8.02
C SER A 30 12.35 3.34 -9.35
N ARG A 31 11.12 2.92 -9.67
CA ARG A 31 10.44 3.36 -10.91
C ARG A 31 10.14 4.85 -10.91
N LEU A 32 9.77 5.43 -9.76
CA LEU A 32 9.54 6.87 -9.63
C LEU A 32 10.85 7.66 -9.81
N ALA A 33 11.92 7.21 -9.16
CA ALA A 33 13.24 7.82 -9.30
C ALA A 33 13.81 7.68 -10.73
N ALA A 34 13.50 6.59 -11.44
CA ALA A 34 13.89 6.41 -12.84
C ALA A 34 13.06 7.28 -13.80
N ALA A 35 11.83 7.63 -13.44
CA ALA A 35 10.94 8.46 -14.25
C ALA A 35 11.26 9.96 -14.16
N GLY A 36 11.99 10.40 -13.13
CA GLY A 36 12.41 11.79 -12.98
C GLY A 36 12.97 12.10 -11.59
N SER A 37 13.24 13.38 -11.34
CA SER A 37 13.78 13.84 -10.05
C SER A 37 12.75 13.71 -8.94
N LEU A 38 13.05 12.87 -7.96
CA LEU A 38 12.25 12.67 -6.75
C LEU A 38 12.85 13.52 -5.61
N VAL A 39 12.10 14.53 -5.16
CA VAL A 39 12.59 15.49 -4.15
C VAL A 39 12.35 14.99 -2.72
N ASP A 40 11.21 14.34 -2.47
CA ASP A 40 10.83 13.81 -1.16
C ASP A 40 9.88 12.60 -1.32
N VAL A 41 9.91 11.67 -0.35
CA VAL A 41 9.00 10.53 -0.28
C VAL A 41 8.54 10.34 1.17
N THR A 42 7.22 10.34 1.36
CA THR A 42 6.59 9.92 2.62
C THR A 42 5.88 8.58 2.40
N ILE A 43 6.22 7.58 3.22
CA ILE A 43 5.56 6.27 3.26
C ILE A 43 4.69 6.23 4.52
N SER A 44 3.49 5.67 4.43
CA SER A 44 2.58 5.53 5.57
C SER A 44 2.06 4.10 5.63
N ASP A 45 2.25 3.49 6.79
CA ASP A 45 1.78 2.13 7.09
C ASP A 45 0.33 2.14 7.58
N PRO A 46 -0.41 1.02 7.45
CA PRO A 46 -1.70 0.88 8.12
C PRO A 46 -1.54 1.05 9.65
N SER A 47 -2.59 1.56 10.31
CA SER A 47 -2.58 1.66 11.77
C SER A 47 -2.58 0.27 12.42
N LEU A 48 -2.04 0.17 13.65
CA LEU A 48 -2.03 -1.09 14.39
C LEU A 48 -3.45 -1.67 14.57
N GLU A 49 -4.45 -0.82 14.80
CA GLU A 49 -5.86 -1.25 14.86
C GLU A 49 -6.35 -1.90 13.56
N GLU A 50 -5.96 -1.36 12.41
CA GLU A 50 -6.32 -1.93 11.11
C GLU A 50 -5.67 -3.31 10.94
N VAL A 51 -4.41 -3.45 11.34
CA VAL A 51 -3.68 -4.73 11.31
C VAL A 51 -4.33 -5.75 12.24
N ILE A 52 -4.69 -5.36 13.46
CA ILE A 52 -5.39 -6.23 14.44
C ILE A 52 -6.73 -6.69 13.86
N ARG A 53 -7.54 -5.78 13.29
CA ARG A 53 -8.82 -6.13 12.68
C ARG A 53 -8.67 -7.17 11.57
N VAL A 54 -7.66 -7.03 10.71
CA VAL A 54 -7.40 -8.00 9.63
C VAL A 54 -7.01 -9.37 10.20
N ILE A 55 -6.11 -9.42 11.19
CA ILE A 55 -5.65 -10.69 11.78
C ILE A 55 -6.82 -11.43 12.43
N TYR A 56 -7.62 -10.77 13.26
CA TYR A 56 -8.73 -11.44 13.95
C TYR A 56 -9.93 -11.71 13.05
N GLY A 57 -10.21 -10.84 12.07
CA GLY A 57 -11.26 -11.07 11.08
C GLY A 57 -11.01 -12.32 10.24
N GLN A 58 -9.76 -12.58 9.86
CA GLN A 58 -9.38 -13.81 9.13
C GLN A 58 -9.49 -15.09 9.97
N VAL A 59 -9.36 -14.99 11.30
CA VAL A 59 -9.51 -16.12 12.22
C VAL A 59 -10.96 -16.57 12.32
N GLU A 60 -11.93 -15.67 12.27
CA GLU A 60 -13.35 -16.02 12.39
C GLU A 60 -13.92 -16.70 11.13
N GLU A 61 -13.45 -16.32 9.93
CA GLU A 61 -13.86 -16.96 8.66
C GLU A 61 -13.31 -18.39 8.50
N SER A 62 -12.25 -18.75 9.22
CA SER A 62 -11.62 -20.08 9.14
C SER A 62 -12.21 -21.10 10.13
N GLY A 63 -13.10 -20.67 11.04
CA GLY A 63 -13.67 -21.52 12.11
C GLY A 63 -15.18 -21.81 11.99
N GLY A 64 -15.86 -21.32 10.96
CA GLY A 64 -17.32 -21.40 10.82
C GLY A 64 -17.79 -22.52 9.88
N GLY A 65 -17.46 -23.77 10.17
CA GLY A 65 -17.77 -24.91 9.30
C GLY A 65 -18.14 -26.21 10.01
N GLU A 66 -18.70 -26.16 11.22
CA GLU A 66 -19.30 -27.34 11.85
C GLU A 66 -20.62 -26.94 12.54
N LYS A 67 -21.73 -27.11 11.81
CA LYS A 67 -23.05 -27.39 12.39
C LYS A 67 -23.69 -28.52 11.62
#